data_AF-A0A7C1E5K4-F1
#
_entry.id   AF-A0A7C1E5K4-F1
#
_cell.length_a   1.000
_cell.length_b   1.000
_cell.length_c   1.000
_cell.angle_alpha   90.00
_cell.angle_beta   90.00
_cell.angle_gamma   90.00
#
_symmetry.space_group_name_H-M   'P 1'
#
loop_
_entity.id
_entity.type
_entity.pdbx_description
1 polymer ?
#
loop_
_entity_poly.entity_id
_entity_poly.type
_entity_poly.pdbx_seq_one_letter_code
_entity_poly.pdbx_strand_id
1 'polypeptide(L)'
;MDIDFFLEKILDIAKQYYPDAVADKVLIKKNKLFIYGRIDDKWFKVIINKQKGDVRVYSPSKTIEHVLKRRLEEYVQNKRFI
;
A
#
# COMPACT_ATOMS: atom_id res chain seq x y z
N MET A 1 -0.07 0.81 15.13
CA MET A 1 -0.48 0.30 13.81
C MET A 1 0.72 -0.38 13.17
N ASP A 2 0.60 -1.68 12.91
CA ASP A 2 1.68 -2.60 12.48
C ASP A 2 2.04 -2.40 11.00
N ILE A 3 3.35 -2.31 10.71
CA ILE A 3 3.89 -2.08 9.36
C ILE A 3 3.90 -3.38 8.56
N ASP A 4 4.21 -4.50 9.21
CA ASP A 4 4.29 -5.81 8.56
C ASP A 4 2.90 -6.22 8.05
N PHE A 5 1.87 -5.93 8.84
CA PHE A 5 0.47 -6.08 8.43
C PHE A 5 0.15 -5.32 7.12
N PHE A 6 0.58 -4.06 6.98
CA PHE A 6 0.30 -3.31 5.74
C PHE A 6 1.09 -3.83 4.56
N LEU A 7 2.34 -4.20 4.78
CA LEU A 7 3.18 -4.76 3.74
C LEU A 7 2.54 -6.04 3.18
N GLU A 8 2.12 -6.93 4.06
CA GLU A 8 1.43 -8.17 3.71
C GLU A 8 0.15 -7.88 2.92
N LYS A 9 -0.70 -6.96 3.40
CA LYS A 9 -1.96 -6.63 2.72
C LYS A 9 -1.76 -5.98 1.35
N ILE A 10 -0.76 -5.11 1.20
CA ILE A 10 -0.40 -4.52 -0.08
C ILE A 10 0.04 -5.62 -1.06
N LEU A 11 0.88 -6.54 -0.61
CA LEU A 11 1.37 -7.63 -1.43
C LEU A 11 0.28 -8.63 -1.79
N ASP A 12 -0.57 -9.01 -0.84
CA ASP A 12 -1.72 -9.89 -1.09
C ASP A 12 -2.63 -9.32 -2.18
N ILE A 13 -2.96 -8.02 -2.07
CA ILE A 13 -3.80 -7.34 -3.06
C ILE A 13 -3.07 -7.26 -4.40
N ALA A 14 -1.78 -6.90 -4.41
CA ALA A 14 -1.01 -6.82 -5.65
C ALA A 14 -0.93 -8.18 -6.36
N LYS A 15 -0.65 -9.25 -5.61
CA LYS A 15 -0.53 -10.63 -6.10
C LYS A 15 -1.82 -11.23 -6.64
N GLN A 16 -2.99 -10.75 -6.20
CA GLN A 16 -4.27 -11.16 -6.77
C GLN A 16 -4.41 -10.77 -8.25
N TYR A 17 -3.74 -9.71 -8.69
CA TYR A 17 -3.80 -9.22 -10.07
C TYR A 17 -2.48 -9.44 -10.82
N TYR A 18 -1.36 -9.43 -10.11
CA TYR A 18 0.00 -9.53 -10.63
C TYR A 18 0.81 -10.50 -9.75
N PRO A 19 0.81 -11.81 -10.06
CA PRO A 19 1.42 -12.84 -9.20
C PRO A 19 2.92 -12.63 -8.91
N ASP A 20 3.61 -11.90 -9.80
CA ASP A 20 5.01 -11.50 -9.72
C ASP A 20 5.25 -10.27 -8.83
N ALA A 21 4.19 -9.67 -8.25
CA ALA A 21 4.31 -8.48 -7.43
C ALA A 21 5.20 -8.71 -6.20
N VAL A 22 6.18 -7.83 -6.01
CA VAL A 22 7.13 -7.88 -4.89
C VAL A 22 7.21 -6.54 -4.15
N ALA A 23 7.45 -6.58 -2.85
CA ALA A 23 7.81 -5.40 -2.07
C ALA A 23 9.32 -5.28 -2.04
N ASP A 24 9.82 -4.09 -2.32
CA ASP A 24 11.24 -3.84 -2.46
C ASP A 24 11.77 -3.04 -1.27
N LYS A 25 11.09 -1.93 -0.93
CA LYS A 25 11.57 -0.99 0.08
C LYS A 25 10.45 -0.40 0.91
N VAL A 26 10.68 -0.33 2.22
CA VAL A 26 9.84 0.41 3.17
C VAL A 26 10.64 1.57 3.74
N LEU A 27 10.05 2.76 3.77
CA LEU A 27 10.62 3.94 4.41
C LEU A 27 9.59 4.57 5.35
N ILE A 28 10.02 4.83 6.58
CA ILE A 28 9.19 5.50 7.60
C ILE A 28 9.74 6.92 7.77
N LYS A 29 8.90 7.93 7.56
CA LYS A 29 9.28 9.33 7.78
C LYS A 29 8.16 10.06 8.52
N LYS A 30 8.42 10.39 9.79
CA LYS A 30 7.42 11.00 10.69
C LYS A 30 6.14 10.14 10.69
N ASN A 31 4.99 10.74 10.36
CA ASN A 31 3.69 10.08 10.33
C ASN A 31 3.34 9.43 8.98
N LYS A 32 4.31 9.33 8.07
CA LYS A 32 4.13 8.75 6.74
C LYS A 32 4.91 7.46 6.59
N LEU A 33 4.25 6.44 6.06
CA LEU A 33 4.83 5.18 5.63
C LEU A 33 4.89 5.20 4.09
N PHE A 34 6.05 4.91 3.54
CA PHE A 34 6.26 4.79 2.10
C PHE A 34 6.66 3.34 1.80
N ILE A 35 5.92 2.68 0.94
CA ILE A 35 6.16 1.29 0.53
C ILE A 35 6.35 1.31 -0.98
N TYR A 36 7.43 0.71 -1.44
CA TYR A 36 7.77 0.59 -2.86
C TYR A 36 7.74 -0.88 -3.23
N GLY A 37 7.16 -1.19 -4.38
CA GLY A 37 7.16 -2.54 -4.93
C GLY A 37 7.28 -2.51 -6.45
N ARG A 38 7.37 -3.70 -7.03
CA ARG A 38 7.46 -3.92 -8.47
C ARG A 38 6.37 -4.86 -8.95
N ILE A 39 5.86 -4.61 -10.16
CA ILE A 39 4.87 -5.38 -10.92
C ILE A 39 5.32 -5.33 -12.38
N ASP A 40 5.55 -6.46 -13.04
CA ASP A 40 6.02 -6.52 -14.43
C ASP A 40 7.22 -5.58 -14.68
N ASP A 41 8.23 -5.62 -13.81
CA ASP A 41 9.41 -4.73 -13.79
C ASP A 41 9.13 -3.22 -13.64
N LYS A 42 7.88 -2.83 -13.44
CA LYS A 42 7.47 -1.44 -13.21
C LYS A 42 7.26 -1.17 -11.73
N TRP A 43 7.73 0.00 -11.31
CA TRP A 43 7.62 0.44 -9.93
C TRP A 43 6.19 0.90 -9.59
N PHE A 44 5.71 0.47 -8.43
CA PHE A 44 4.58 1.10 -7.74
C PHE A 44 5.01 1.59 -6.36
N LYS A 45 4.32 2.62 -5.84
CA LYS A 45 4.53 3.11 -4.48
C LYS A 45 3.21 3.40 -3.78
N VAL A 46 3.17 3.09 -2.49
CA VAL A 46 2.06 3.37 -1.59
C VAL A 46 2.55 4.31 -0.49
N ILE A 47 1.79 5.36 -0.20
CA ILE A 47 2.06 6.33 0.83
C ILE A 47 0.88 6.35 1.79
N ILE A 48 1.11 5.99 3.05
CA ILE A 48 0.08 5.97 4.09
C ILE A 48 0.41 7.05 5.12
N ASN A 49 -0.51 7.99 5.32
CA ASN A 49 -0.45 8.95 6.41
C ASN A 49 -1.22 8.41 7.61
N LYS A 50 -0.48 7.87 8.60
CA LYS A 50 -1.04 7.23 9.80
C LYS A 50 -1.93 8.19 10.61
N GLN A 51 -1.62 9.48 10.57
CA GLN A 51 -2.30 10.49 11.39
C GLN A 51 -3.58 11.02 10.75
N LYS A 52 -3.63 11.10 9.42
CA LYS A 52 -4.79 11.60 8.65
C LYS A 52 -5.65 10.50 8.05
N GLY A 53 -5.15 9.27 8.03
CA GLY A 53 -5.80 8.14 7.34
C GLY A 53 -5.81 8.25 5.81
N ASP A 54 -4.97 9.15 5.26
CA ASP A 54 -4.85 9.38 3.82
C ASP A 54 -3.94 8.31 3.20
N VAL A 55 -4.41 7.64 2.15
CA VAL A 55 -3.61 6.67 1.38
C VAL A 55 -3.48 7.17 -0.05
N ARG A 56 -2.23 7.18 -0.54
CA ARG A 56 -1.93 7.50 -1.94
C ARG A 56 -1.22 6.32 -2.57
N VAL A 57 -1.72 5.87 -3.70
CA VAL A 57 -1.12 4.80 -4.49
C VAL A 57 -0.72 5.37 -5.83
N TYR A 58 0.46 4.99 -6.31
CA TYR A 58 0.94 5.31 -7.65
C TYR A 58 1.39 4.00 -8.26
N SER A 59 0.77 3.61 -9.36
CA SER A 59 1.08 2.37 -10.05
C SER A 59 1.01 2.58 -11.56
N PRO A 60 1.78 1.81 -12.37
CA PRO A 60 1.58 1.73 -13.82
C PRO A 60 0.17 1.24 -14.21
N SER A 61 -0.53 0.53 -13.31
CA SER A 61 -1.88 0.01 -13.53
C SER A 61 -2.91 0.82 -12.75
N LYS A 62 -3.88 1.41 -13.47
CA LYS A 62 -4.98 2.16 -12.83
C LYS A 62 -5.93 1.29 -12.03
N THR A 63 -6.08 0.03 -12.44
CA THR A 63 -6.87 -0.96 -11.70
C THR A 63 -6.28 -1.20 -10.32
N ILE A 64 -4.99 -1.53 -10.24
CA ILE A 64 -4.35 -1.79 -8.94
C ILE A 64 -4.24 -0.52 -8.09
N GLU A 65 -4.03 0.64 -8.72
CA GLU A 65 -4.05 1.94 -8.03
C GLU A 65 -5.38 2.17 -7.29
N HIS A 66 -6.50 1.93 -7.97
CA HIS A 66 -7.84 2.09 -7.39
C HIS A 66 -8.12 1.05 -6.30
N VAL A 67 -7.82 -0.23 -6.56
CA VAL A 67 -8.10 -1.33 -5.61
C VAL A 67 -7.26 -1.22 -4.34
N LEU A 68 -5.95 -0.98 -4.47
CA LEU A 68 -5.06 -0.77 -3.32
C LEU A 68 -5.51 0.44 -2.52
N LYS A 69 -5.79 1.57 -3.18
CA LYS A 69 -6.21 2.78 -2.48
C LYS A 69 -7.45 2.51 -1.64
N ARG A 70 -8.52 1.98 -2.24
CA ARG A 70 -9.78 1.73 -1.55
C ARG A 70 -9.62 0.80 -0.35
N ARG A 71 -9.01 -0.38 -0.55
CA ARG A 71 -8.85 -1.38 0.53
C ARG A 71 -7.97 -0.85 1.66
N LEU A 72 -6.88 -0.16 1.34
CA LEU A 72 -5.99 0.40 2.35
C LEU A 72 -6.62 1.56 3.12
N GLU A 73 -7.41 2.41 2.47
CA GLU A 73 -8.18 3.46 3.16
C GLU A 73 -9.16 2.83 4.15
N GLU A 74 -9.91 1.80 3.75
CA GLU A 74 -10.81 1.04 4.62
C GLU A 74 -10.05 0.48 5.84
N TYR A 75 -8.88 -0.15 5.65
CA TYR A 75 -8.08 -0.67 6.77
C TYR A 75 -7.57 0.42 7.72
N VAL A 76 -7.08 1.54 7.17
CA VAL A 76 -6.52 2.63 7.96
C VAL A 76 -7.61 3.37 8.73
N GLN A 77 -8.80 3.52 8.14
CA GLN A 77 -9.96 4.12 8.80
C GLN A 77 -10.56 3.21 9.87
N ASN A 78 -10.71 1.90 9.58
CA ASN A 78 -11.24 0.94 10.56
C ASN A 78 -10.35 0.82 11.81
N LYS A 79 -9.02 0.87 11.66
CA LYS A 79 -8.08 0.85 12.81
C LYS A 79 -7.95 2.19 13.54
N ARG A 80 -8.64 3.25 13.11
CA ARG A 80 -8.71 4.54 13.83
C ARG A 80 -9.81 4.56 14.90
N PHE A 81 -10.73 3.60 14.84
CA PHE A 81 -11.84 3.45 15.78
C PHE A 81 -11.59 2.35 16.84
N ILE A 82 -10.39 1.74 16.85
CA ILE A 82 -9.96 0.74 17.82
C ILE A 82 -8.79 1.30 18.62
#